data_AF-A0A133YRG0-F1
#
_entry.id   AF-A0A133YRG0-F1
#
_cell.length_a   1.000
_cell.length_b   1.000
_cell.length_c   1.000
_cell.angle_alpha   90.00
_cell.angle_beta   90.00
_cell.angle_gamma   90.00
#
_symmetry.space_group_name_H-M   'P 1'
#
loop_
_entity.id
_entity.type
_entity.pdbx_description
1 polymer ?
#
loop_
_entity_poly.entity_id
_entity_poly.type
_entity_poly.pdbx_seq_one_letter_code
_entity_poly.pdbx_strand_id
1 'polypeptide(L)'
;YVNGIFYKDGSVCNWWADDGSDWYYFKDGKKYTGYGKDASGTKFFDNGKYASWWYDDGSDWYFFKDGEKFTGYGKDASGYHNFVNGKNKEEKKDGYVNGIFYKDGSVCNWWADDGSDWYFFKDGKKCTGYGKDASGMKFFDNGKYASWWYDDGSDWYYFKDGEKFTGYDKDASGYHNFVN
;
A
#
# COMPACT_ATOMS: atom_id res chain seq x y z
N TYR A 1 -42.75 -4.98 6.82
CA TYR A 1 -42.70 -3.80 7.72
C TYR A 1 -44.09 -3.49 8.24
N VAL A 2 -44.19 -3.09 9.50
CA VAL A 2 -45.42 -2.55 10.11
C VAL A 2 -45.00 -1.26 10.83
N ASN A 3 -45.57 -0.12 10.44
CA ASN A 3 -45.22 1.20 11.00
C ASN A 3 -43.71 1.49 11.01
N GLY A 4 -43.00 1.11 9.94
CA GLY A 4 -41.55 1.30 9.81
C GLY A 4 -40.68 0.32 10.60
N ILE A 5 -41.28 -0.66 11.28
CA ILE A 5 -40.57 -1.74 11.98
C ILE A 5 -40.60 -3.00 11.12
N PHE A 6 -39.43 -3.59 10.89
CA PHE A 6 -39.27 -4.85 10.18
C PHE A 6 -39.52 -6.03 11.12
N TYR A 7 -40.36 -6.93 10.65
CA TYR A 7 -40.68 -8.18 11.33
C TYR A 7 -40.25 -9.34 10.44
N LYS A 8 -39.65 -10.35 11.05
CA LYS A 8 -39.32 -11.62 10.43
C LYS A 8 -39.88 -12.73 11.30
N ASP A 9 -40.59 -13.67 10.68
CA ASP A 9 -41.21 -14.81 11.36
C ASP A 9 -42.10 -14.38 12.56
N GLY A 10 -42.87 -13.32 12.36
CA GLY A 10 -43.80 -12.78 13.36
C GLY A 10 -43.16 -11.97 14.50
N SER A 11 -41.83 -11.81 14.51
CA SER A 11 -41.10 -11.12 15.58
C SER A 11 -40.31 -9.92 15.07
N VAL A 12 -40.07 -8.91 15.91
CA VAL A 12 -39.22 -7.76 15.57
C VAL A 12 -37.81 -8.25 15.26
N CYS A 13 -37.29 -7.90 14.08
CA CYS A 13 -36.02 -8.41 13.63
C CYS A 13 -34.84 -7.73 14.35
N ASN A 14 -33.93 -8.53 14.89
CA ASN A 14 -32.71 -8.09 15.57
C ASN A 14 -31.45 -8.78 15.01
N TRP A 15 -31.52 -9.17 13.73
CA TRP A 15 -30.48 -9.94 13.07
C TRP A 15 -30.45 -9.63 11.57
N TRP A 16 -29.55 -10.29 10.85
CA TRP A 16 -29.54 -10.31 9.40
C TRP A 16 -30.85 -10.89 8.83
N ALA A 17 -31.46 -10.14 7.91
CA ALA A 17 -32.62 -10.57 7.15
C ALA A 17 -32.67 -9.91 5.78
N ASP A 18 -33.20 -10.63 4.80
CA ASP A 18 -33.65 -10.06 3.54
C ASP A 18 -34.99 -9.35 3.77
N ASP A 19 -35.05 -8.05 3.46
CA ASP A 19 -36.27 -7.25 3.61
C ASP A 19 -37.12 -7.15 2.33
N GLY A 20 -36.74 -7.91 1.31
CA GLY A 20 -37.32 -7.91 -0.03
C GLY A 20 -36.50 -7.11 -1.05
N SER A 21 -35.53 -6.29 -0.59
CA SER A 21 -34.61 -5.58 -1.48
C SER A 21 -33.20 -6.19 -1.45
N ASP A 22 -32.69 -6.47 -0.25
CA ASP A 22 -31.35 -7.01 -0.02
C ASP A 22 -31.27 -7.48 1.45
N TRP A 23 -30.14 -8.09 1.83
CA TRP A 23 -29.83 -8.48 3.21
C TRP A 23 -29.37 -7.29 4.04
N TYR A 24 -30.00 -7.08 5.21
CA TYR A 24 -29.60 -6.05 6.16
C TYR A 24 -29.56 -6.59 7.57
N TYR A 25 -28.65 -6.06 8.38
CA TYR A 25 -28.62 -6.26 9.82
C TYR A 25 -29.61 -5.31 10.48
N PHE A 26 -30.58 -5.89 11.20
CA PHE A 26 -31.60 -5.15 11.93
C PHE A 26 -31.31 -5.10 13.42
N LYS A 27 -31.71 -4.01 14.07
CA LYS A 27 -31.84 -3.87 15.52
C LYS A 27 -33.14 -3.15 15.81
N ASP A 28 -33.96 -3.71 16.69
CA ASP A 28 -35.32 -3.23 16.99
C ASP A 28 -36.16 -3.03 15.73
N GLY A 29 -35.98 -3.92 14.74
CA GLY A 29 -36.68 -3.91 13.46
C GLY A 29 -36.28 -2.77 12.52
N LYS A 30 -35.20 -2.04 12.80
CA LYS A 30 -34.66 -1.00 11.91
C LYS A 30 -33.30 -1.41 11.39
N LYS A 31 -32.99 -1.01 10.15
CA LYS A 31 -31.64 -1.12 9.60
C LYS A 31 -30.69 -0.37 10.52
N TYR A 32 -29.67 -1.07 11.01
CA TYR A 32 -28.88 -0.58 12.13
C TYR A 32 -27.65 0.18 11.65
N THR A 33 -27.33 1.28 12.34
CA THR A 33 -26.06 2.00 12.22
C THR A 33 -25.38 2.02 13.58
N GLY A 34 -24.09 1.72 13.63
CA GLY A 34 -23.29 1.63 14.85
C GLY A 34 -22.72 0.24 15.11
N TYR A 35 -22.09 0.05 16.26
CA TYR A 35 -21.51 -1.24 16.64
C TYR A 35 -22.58 -2.28 16.97
N GLY A 36 -22.53 -3.41 16.27
CA GLY A 36 -23.37 -4.59 16.47
C GLY A 36 -22.52 -5.87 16.49
N LYS A 37 -23.07 -6.97 16.97
CA LYS A 37 -22.38 -8.26 17.03
C LYS A 37 -23.16 -9.29 16.24
N ASP A 38 -22.50 -9.90 15.26
CA ASP A 38 -23.03 -11.04 14.53
C ASP A 38 -22.09 -12.25 14.60
N ALA A 39 -22.28 -13.22 13.72
CA ALA A 39 -21.46 -14.44 13.68
C ALA A 39 -19.98 -14.16 13.35
N SER A 40 -19.65 -13.04 12.72
CA SER A 40 -18.28 -12.63 12.39
C SER A 40 -17.59 -11.84 13.51
N GLY A 41 -18.31 -11.54 14.60
CA GLY A 41 -17.82 -10.74 15.72
C GLY A 41 -18.47 -9.36 15.80
N THR A 42 -17.80 -8.43 16.48
CA THR A 42 -18.27 -7.05 16.61
C THR A 42 -17.89 -6.26 15.36
N LYS A 43 -18.88 -5.69 14.69
CA LYS A 43 -18.73 -4.91 13.45
C LYS A 43 -19.44 -3.56 13.59
N PHE A 44 -18.97 -2.57 12.85
CA PHE A 44 -19.66 -1.31 12.65
C PHE A 44 -20.56 -1.41 11.42
N PHE A 45 -21.83 -1.12 11.62
CA PHE A 45 -22.83 -1.15 10.57
C PHE A 45 -23.16 0.27 10.12
N ASP A 46 -23.44 0.41 8.83
CA ASP A 46 -24.08 1.59 8.24
C ASP A 46 -25.34 1.14 7.50
N ASN A 47 -26.49 1.64 7.94
CA ASN A 47 -27.79 1.35 7.35
C ASN A 47 -28.04 -0.16 7.11
N GLY A 48 -27.67 -0.98 8.10
CA GLY A 48 -27.81 -2.42 8.09
C GLY A 48 -26.80 -3.17 7.22
N LYS A 49 -25.78 -2.51 6.66
CA LYS A 49 -24.66 -3.14 5.96
C LYS A 49 -23.38 -2.97 6.77
N TYR A 50 -22.37 -3.78 6.50
CA TYR A 50 -21.04 -3.50 7.05
C TYR A 50 -20.50 -2.19 6.48
N ALA A 51 -20.02 -1.32 7.37
CA ALA A 51 -19.42 -0.06 6.97
C ALA A 51 -18.14 -0.28 6.15
N SER A 52 -18.05 0.38 5.00
CA SER A 52 -16.87 0.35 4.12
C SER A 52 -16.45 1.74 3.65
N TRP A 53 -16.56 2.72 4.55
CA TRP A 53 -16.26 4.13 4.29
C TRP A 53 -15.93 4.88 5.58
N TRP A 54 -15.78 6.19 5.50
CA TRP A 54 -15.65 7.08 6.66
C TRP A 54 -16.96 7.17 7.46
N TYR A 55 -16.88 6.90 8.77
CA TYR A 55 -17.98 7.07 9.71
C TYR A 55 -17.47 7.60 11.06
N ASP A 56 -18.30 8.41 11.72
CA ASP A 56 -18.13 8.75 13.13
C ASP A 56 -18.70 7.61 13.99
N ASP A 57 -17.85 7.00 14.82
CA ASP A 57 -18.25 5.89 15.67
C ASP A 57 -18.71 6.30 17.08
N GLY A 58 -18.84 7.61 17.30
CA GLY A 58 -19.17 8.25 18.58
C GLY A 58 -17.94 8.75 19.33
N SER A 59 -16.73 8.31 18.95
CA SER A 59 -15.47 8.86 19.48
C SER A 59 -14.83 9.85 18.53
N ASP A 60 -14.74 9.49 17.25
CA ASP A 60 -14.10 10.28 16.19
C ASP A 60 -14.44 9.68 14.81
N TRP A 61 -13.99 10.29 13.73
CA TRP A 61 -14.08 9.77 12.37
C TRP A 61 -13.05 8.68 12.10
N TYR A 62 -13.50 7.55 11.55
CA TYR A 62 -12.66 6.44 11.14
C TYR A 62 -13.08 5.89 9.77
N PHE A 63 -12.11 5.48 8.98
CA PHE A 63 -12.30 4.72 7.75
C PHE A 63 -12.50 3.25 8.09
N PHE A 64 -13.66 2.73 7.72
CA PHE A 64 -14.03 1.33 7.91
C PHE A 64 -13.88 0.55 6.60
N LYS A 65 -13.61 -0.74 6.73
CA LYS A 65 -13.71 -1.73 5.65
C LYS A 65 -14.29 -3.00 6.23
N ASP A 66 -15.34 -3.53 5.59
CA ASP A 66 -16.02 -4.76 6.03
C ASP A 66 -16.43 -4.70 7.53
N GLY A 67 -16.85 -3.51 7.96
CA GLY A 67 -17.34 -3.24 9.32
C GLY A 67 -16.24 -3.11 10.38
N GLU A 68 -14.96 -3.06 10.00
CA GLU A 68 -13.84 -2.90 10.92
C GLU A 68 -13.05 -1.63 10.62
N LYS A 69 -12.46 -1.02 11.65
CA LYS A 69 -11.52 0.10 11.48
C LYS A 69 -10.34 -0.39 10.65
N PHE A 70 -10.20 0.15 9.45
CA PHE A 70 -9.32 -0.42 8.46
C PHE A 70 -7.84 -0.16 8.79
N THR A 71 -7.01 -1.17 8.56
CA THR A 71 -5.55 -1.02 8.58
C THR A 71 -4.99 -1.55 7.25
N GLY A 72 -4.27 -0.71 6.52
CA GLY A 72 -3.71 -1.03 5.21
C GLY A 72 -3.88 0.09 4.18
N TYR A 73 -3.56 -0.23 2.92
CA TYR A 73 -3.65 0.69 1.80
C TYR A 73 -5.06 0.67 1.19
N GLY A 74 -5.71 1.84 1.12
CA GLY A 74 -7.09 1.97 0.65
C GLY A 74 -7.31 3.28 -0.11
N LYS A 75 -8.46 3.41 -0.78
CA LYS A 75 -8.82 4.60 -1.54
C LYS A 75 -10.10 5.21 -0.98
N ASP A 76 -10.10 6.52 -0.75
CA ASP A 76 -11.29 7.30 -0.48
C ASP A 76 -11.51 8.37 -1.59
N ALA A 77 -12.42 9.32 -1.37
CA ALA A 77 -12.70 10.38 -2.34
C ALA A 77 -11.50 11.30 -2.63
N SER A 78 -10.54 11.40 -1.71
CA SER A 78 -9.36 12.25 -1.83
C SER A 78 -8.15 11.54 -2.44
N GLY A 79 -8.22 10.21 -2.62
CA GLY A 79 -7.16 9.43 -3.24
C GLY A 79 -6.81 8.17 -2.46
N TYR A 80 -5.61 7.67 -2.68
CA TYR A 80 -5.10 6.51 -1.96
C TYR A 80 -4.35 6.93 -0.69
N HIS A 81 -4.60 6.21 0.40
CA HIS A 81 -4.04 6.48 1.72
C HIS A 81 -3.62 5.19 2.42
N ASN A 82 -2.74 5.34 3.40
CA ASN A 82 -2.45 4.28 4.35
C ASN A 82 -3.22 4.53 5.65
N PHE A 83 -4.07 3.57 6.01
CA PHE A 83 -4.89 3.62 7.20
C PHE A 83 -4.27 2.80 8.32
N VAL A 84 -4.34 3.32 9.54
CA VAL A 84 -4.00 2.56 10.75
C VAL A 84 -5.15 2.72 11.73
N ASN A 85 -5.81 1.61 12.04
CA ASN A 85 -7.00 1.61 12.90
C ASN A 85 -8.04 2.65 12.47
N GLY A 86 -8.31 2.72 11.17
CA GLY A 86 -9.27 3.62 10.54
C GLY A 86 -8.84 5.08 10.48
N LYS A 87 -7.69 5.48 11.01
CA LYS A 87 -7.19 6.84 10.84
C LYS A 87 -6.34 6.93 9.58
N ASN A 88 -6.59 7.98 8.79
CA ASN A 88 -5.67 8.38 7.75
C ASN A 88 -4.39 8.82 8.44
N LYS A 89 -3.27 8.15 8.15
CA LYS A 89 -1.97 8.70 8.53
C LYS A 89 -1.57 9.72 7.47
N GLU A 90 -1.85 10.99 7.75
CA GLU A 90 -1.04 12.10 7.23
C GLU A 90 0.35 12.19 7.88
N GLU A 91 0.77 11.17 8.63
CA GLU A 91 2.17 11.07 9.02
C GLU A 91 2.99 10.50 7.86
N LYS A 92 3.57 11.42 7.08
CA LYS A 92 4.80 11.18 6.31
C LYS A 92 5.76 10.35 7.17
N LYS A 93 5.79 9.05 6.95
CA LYS A 93 6.92 8.22 7.37
C LYS A 93 7.51 7.64 6.11
N ASP A 94 8.53 8.34 5.64
CA ASP A 94 9.52 7.75 4.77
C ASP A 94 9.98 6.44 5.40
N GLY A 95 10.05 5.37 4.62
CA GLY A 95 10.39 4.06 5.16
C GLY A 95 9.77 2.90 4.41
N TYR A 96 10.12 1.71 4.88
CA TYR A 96 9.67 0.45 4.29
C TYR A 96 8.35 -0.01 4.89
N VAL A 97 7.42 -0.40 4.02
CA VAL A 97 6.20 -1.12 4.36
C VAL A 97 6.14 -2.36 3.47
N ASN A 98 6.17 -3.55 4.07
CA ASN A 98 6.19 -4.84 3.35
C ASN A 98 7.26 -4.91 2.23
N GLY A 99 8.45 -4.35 2.49
CA GLY A 99 9.55 -4.34 1.53
C GLY A 99 9.43 -3.32 0.40
N ILE A 100 8.42 -2.44 0.43
CA ILE A 100 8.25 -1.33 -0.50
C ILE A 100 8.60 -0.03 0.24
N PHE A 101 9.53 0.73 -0.33
CA PHE A 101 9.97 2.01 0.21
C PHE A 101 9.06 3.15 -0.26
N TYR A 102 8.59 3.92 0.71
CA TYR A 102 7.79 5.12 0.50
C TYR A 102 8.63 6.35 0.84
N LYS A 103 8.49 7.39 0.03
CA LYS A 103 9.09 8.72 0.26
C LYS A 103 8.04 9.77 -0.07
N ASP A 104 7.89 10.77 0.80
CA ASP A 104 6.90 11.85 0.61
C ASP A 104 5.47 11.34 0.37
N GLY A 105 5.10 10.25 1.06
CA GLY A 105 3.77 9.65 0.98
C GLY A 105 3.48 8.83 -0.29
N SER A 106 4.45 8.66 -1.18
CA SER A 106 4.30 7.90 -2.43
C SER A 106 5.32 6.76 -2.54
N VAL A 107 5.01 5.74 -3.34
CA VAL A 107 5.97 4.67 -3.70
C VAL A 107 7.17 5.32 -4.40
N CYS A 108 8.37 5.11 -3.86
CA CYS A 108 9.56 5.80 -4.33
C CYS A 108 10.00 5.26 -5.70
N ASN A 109 10.22 6.18 -6.64
CA ASN A 109 10.66 5.91 -8.02
C ASN A 109 11.86 6.80 -8.41
N TRP A 110 12.60 7.28 -7.42
CA TRP A 110 13.70 8.22 -7.56
C TRP A 110 14.79 7.93 -6.54
N TRP A 111 15.85 8.73 -6.56
CA TRP A 111 16.89 8.70 -5.55
C TRP A 111 16.35 9.16 -4.20
N ALA A 112 16.46 8.33 -3.19
CA ALA A 112 16.05 8.68 -1.83
C ALA A 112 16.98 8.05 -0.78
N ASP A 113 17.14 8.75 0.34
CA ASP A 113 17.76 8.22 1.55
C ASP A 113 16.75 7.33 2.29
N ASP A 114 17.11 6.05 2.46
CA ASP A 114 16.28 5.05 3.14
C ASP A 114 16.57 4.90 4.64
N GLY A 115 17.42 5.77 5.18
CA GLY A 115 17.90 5.75 6.56
C GLY A 115 19.26 5.06 6.71
N SER A 116 19.74 4.35 5.70
CA SER A 116 21.10 3.77 5.67
C SER A 116 22.02 4.52 4.69
N ASP A 117 21.54 4.80 3.48
CA ASP A 117 22.26 5.52 2.43
C ASP A 117 21.26 5.97 1.34
N TRP A 118 21.74 6.69 0.33
CA TRP A 118 20.99 7.06 -0.87
C TRP A 118 20.89 5.90 -1.85
N TYR A 119 19.68 5.59 -2.32
CA TYR A 119 19.46 4.57 -3.34
C TYR A 119 18.47 5.07 -4.39
N PHE A 120 18.65 4.64 -5.64
CA PHE A 120 17.64 4.77 -6.67
C PHE A 120 16.59 3.68 -6.51
N PHE A 121 15.35 4.09 -6.34
CA PHE A 121 14.21 3.20 -6.24
C PHE A 121 13.43 3.13 -7.56
N LYS A 122 12.86 1.96 -7.83
CA LYS A 122 11.86 1.72 -8.88
C LYS A 122 10.76 0.85 -8.28
N ASP A 123 9.51 1.31 -8.35
CA ASP A 123 8.36 0.68 -7.71
C ASP A 123 8.60 0.40 -6.21
N GLY A 124 9.31 1.31 -5.55
CA GLY A 124 9.66 1.25 -4.13
C GLY A 124 10.69 0.17 -3.77
N LYS A 125 11.35 -0.45 -4.75
CA LYS A 125 12.47 -1.37 -4.52
C LYS A 125 13.76 -0.73 -5.01
N LYS A 126 14.89 -1.04 -4.35
CA LYS A 126 16.22 -0.66 -4.84
C LYS A 126 16.39 -1.22 -6.25
N CYS A 127 16.71 -0.35 -7.20
CA CYS A 127 16.78 -0.73 -8.60
C CYS A 127 17.98 -1.64 -8.86
N THR A 128 17.74 -2.74 -9.57
CA THR A 128 18.80 -3.60 -10.11
C THR A 128 18.55 -3.79 -11.61
N GLY A 129 19.60 -3.72 -12.41
CA GLY A 129 19.52 -3.71 -13.87
C GLY A 129 19.34 -2.30 -14.44
N TYR A 130 18.84 -2.21 -15.69
CA TYR A 130 18.65 -0.92 -16.35
C TYR A 130 17.51 -0.10 -15.73
N GLY A 131 17.81 1.14 -15.37
CA GLY A 131 16.88 2.14 -14.86
C GLY A 131 17.14 3.51 -15.50
N LYS A 132 16.12 4.38 -15.52
CA LYS A 132 16.25 5.75 -16.03
C LYS A 132 16.02 6.73 -14.89
N ASP A 133 17.04 7.53 -14.58
CA ASP A 133 16.94 8.66 -13.67
C ASP A 133 17.14 9.98 -14.44
N ALA A 134 17.36 11.08 -13.70
CA ALA A 134 17.58 12.39 -14.29
C ALA A 134 18.86 12.48 -15.16
N SER A 135 19.84 11.61 -14.94
CA SER A 135 21.09 11.53 -15.71
C SER A 135 20.94 10.72 -17.00
N GLY A 136 19.85 9.98 -17.16
CA GLY A 136 19.59 9.13 -18.32
C GLY A 136 19.45 7.65 -17.94
N MET A 137 19.65 6.78 -18.92
CA MET A 137 19.60 5.32 -18.72
C MET A 137 20.93 4.85 -18.11
N LYS A 138 20.85 4.15 -16.98
CA LYS A 138 22.00 3.63 -16.23
C LYS A 138 21.74 2.19 -15.81
N PHE A 139 22.81 1.44 -15.58
CA PHE A 139 22.75 0.12 -14.97
C PHE A 139 22.97 0.24 -13.46
N PHE A 140 22.01 -0.26 -12.70
CA PHE A 140 22.01 -0.19 -11.25
C PHE A 140 22.30 -1.56 -10.64
N ASP A 141 22.99 -1.55 -9.51
CA ASP A 141 23.14 -2.70 -8.62
C ASP A 141 22.69 -2.29 -7.22
N ASN A 142 21.62 -2.93 -6.73
CA ASN A 142 21.02 -2.69 -5.43
C ASN A 142 20.80 -1.19 -5.12
N GLY A 143 20.27 -0.45 -6.10
CA GLY A 143 19.93 0.96 -6.00
C GLY A 143 21.12 1.92 -6.13
N LYS A 144 22.32 1.44 -6.45
CA LYS A 144 23.49 2.27 -6.75
C LYS A 144 23.86 2.13 -8.22
N TYR A 145 24.58 3.10 -8.78
CA TYR A 145 25.19 2.89 -10.09
C TYR A 145 26.22 1.76 -10.01
N ALA A 146 26.19 0.86 -10.99
CA ALA A 146 27.14 -0.23 -11.06
C ALA A 146 28.54 0.29 -11.45
N SER A 147 29.55 -0.14 -10.72
CA SER A 147 30.97 0.11 -10.99
C SER A 147 31.78 -1.18 -10.87
N TRP A 148 31.26 -2.24 -11.50
CA TRP A 148 31.76 -3.62 -11.39
C TRP A 148 31.46 -4.41 -12.65
N TRP A 149 32.04 -5.61 -12.72
CA TRP A 149 31.73 -6.61 -13.73
C TRP A 149 30.32 -7.16 -13.58
N TYR A 150 29.61 -7.28 -14.70
CA TYR A 150 28.29 -7.87 -14.80
C TYR A 150 28.28 -8.91 -15.91
N ASP A 151 27.73 -10.09 -15.60
CA ASP A 151 27.51 -11.20 -16.53
C ASP A 151 26.02 -11.20 -16.92
N ASP A 152 25.74 -11.01 -18.21
CA ASP A 152 24.37 -11.08 -18.74
C ASP A 152 23.97 -12.49 -19.20
N GLY A 153 24.84 -13.48 -18.97
CA GLY A 153 24.72 -14.87 -19.39
C GLY A 153 25.34 -15.16 -20.76
N SER A 154 25.72 -14.13 -21.52
CA SER A 154 26.42 -14.26 -22.81
C SER A 154 27.85 -13.74 -22.72
N ASP A 155 28.02 -12.55 -22.18
CA ASP A 155 29.32 -11.88 -22.08
C ASP A 155 29.48 -11.13 -20.73
N TRP A 156 30.74 -10.82 -20.41
CA TRP A 156 31.09 -10.02 -19.26
C TRP A 156 31.28 -8.57 -19.66
N TYR A 157 30.59 -7.66 -18.96
CA TYR A 157 30.71 -6.23 -19.17
C TYR A 157 31.18 -5.54 -17.90
N TYR A 158 32.20 -4.70 -18.02
CA TYR A 158 32.58 -3.79 -16.96
C TYR A 158 31.73 -2.53 -17.04
N PHE A 159 31.02 -2.23 -15.95
CA PHE A 159 30.31 -0.99 -15.77
C PHE A 159 31.13 -0.01 -14.94
N LYS A 160 31.01 1.28 -15.26
CA LYS A 160 31.52 2.39 -14.46
C LYS A 160 30.46 3.47 -14.40
N ASP A 161 30.08 3.88 -13.20
CA ASP A 161 29.03 4.89 -12.96
C ASP A 161 27.73 4.57 -13.73
N GLY A 162 27.40 3.27 -13.79
CA GLY A 162 26.20 2.74 -14.41
C GLY A 162 26.24 2.68 -15.94
N GLU A 163 27.39 2.90 -16.58
CA GLU A 163 27.57 2.80 -18.02
C GLU A 163 28.57 1.71 -18.40
N LYS A 164 28.34 1.03 -19.53
CA LYS A 164 29.33 0.11 -20.10
C LYS A 164 30.61 0.88 -20.40
N PHE A 165 31.72 0.47 -19.80
CA PHE A 165 33.01 1.14 -19.94
C PHE A 165 33.99 0.33 -20.79
N THR A 166 34.70 1.02 -21.68
CA THR A 166 35.83 0.47 -22.44
C THR A 166 36.98 1.45 -22.36
N GLY A 167 38.16 0.98 -21.97
CA GLY A 167 39.35 1.79 -21.78
C GLY A 167 40.20 1.39 -20.58
N TYR A 168 41.26 2.15 -20.31
CA TYR A 168 42.19 1.88 -19.20
C TYR A 168 41.70 2.52 -17.90
N ASP A 169 41.50 1.70 -16.87
CA ASP A 169 41.10 2.15 -15.53
C ASP A 169 41.54 1.14 -14.45
N LYS A 170 41.14 1.33 -13.20
CA LYS A 170 41.38 0.39 -12.10
C LYS A 170 40.09 -0.20 -11.52
N ASP A 171 40.13 -1.47 -11.16
CA ASP A 171 39.16 -2.14 -10.29
C ASP A 171 39.83 -2.60 -8.99
N ALA A 172 39.17 -3.50 -8.24
CA ALA A 172 39.70 -4.04 -6.98
C ALA A 172 40.98 -4.89 -7.17
N SER A 173 41.25 -5.38 -8.38
CA SER A 173 42.40 -6.23 -8.71
C SER A 173 43.59 -5.48 -9.30
N GLY A 174 43.40 -4.22 -9.68
CA GLY A 174 44.47 -3.36 -10.18
C GLY A 174 44.05 -2.55 -11.40
N TYR A 175 45.03 -2.09 -12.18
CA TYR A 175 44.78 -1.38 -13.44
C TYR A 175 44.65 -2.37 -14.60
N HIS A 176 43.62 -2.18 -15.42
CA HIS A 176 43.27 -3.03 -16.55
C HIS A 176 42.80 -2.17 -17.73
N ASN A 177 42.93 -2.73 -18.94
CA ASN A 177 42.22 -2.21 -20.10
C ASN A 177 40.92 -2.99 -20.26
N PHE A 178 39.79 -2.37 -19.92
CA PHE A 178 38.46 -2.95 -20.00
C PHE A 178 37.96 -2.92 -21.45
N VAL A 179 37.41 -4.04 -21.91
CA VAL A 179 36.82 -4.18 -23.24
C VAL A 179 35.48 -4.88 -23.06
N ASN A 180 34.43 -4.24 -23.56
CA ASN A 180 33.04 -4.69 -23.52
C ASN A 180 32.56 -5.11 -24.92
#